data_AF-A0A848HIV7-F1
#
_entry.id   AF-A0A848HIV7-F1
#
_cell.length_a   1.000
_cell.length_b   1.000
_cell.length_c   1.000
_cell.angle_alpha   90.00
_cell.angle_beta   90.00
_cell.angle_gamma   90.00
#
_symmetry.space_group_name_H-M   'P 1'
#
loop_
_entity.id
_entity.type
_entity.pdbx_description
1 polymer ?
#
loop_
_entity_poly.entity_id
_entity_poly.type
_entity_poly.pdbx_seq_one_letter_code
_entity_poly.pdbx_strand_id
1 'polypeptide(L)'
;MSRAKPPVTPEAIEQIKAAISSRRVSHLENRYGQFHERTIDASGSAGQLMSQLNTIYTVLSGLGTVMRIVAGNPVLEDQFDPDDPTSEAPLSNLAISRLTNMTAAICELIADEIDGAAMGFNDRGQA
;
A
#
# COMPACT_ATOMS: atom_id res chain seq x y z
N MET A 1 16.36 27.42 -20.97
CA MET A 1 15.53 28.65 -20.96
C MET A 1 14.31 28.39 -20.07
N SER A 2 14.30 28.96 -18.87
CA SER A 2 13.24 28.76 -17.88
C SER A 2 12.00 29.59 -18.26
N ARG A 3 10.85 28.95 -18.50
CA ARG A 3 9.58 29.65 -18.70
C ARG A 3 9.10 30.16 -17.34
N ALA A 4 9.25 31.46 -17.09
CA ALA A 4 8.66 32.11 -15.93
C ALA A 4 7.13 31.94 -15.96
N LYS A 5 6.56 31.42 -14.87
CA LYS A 5 5.12 31.35 -14.68
C LYS A 5 4.60 32.79 -14.54
N PRO A 6 3.57 33.21 -15.31
CA PRO A 6 3.09 34.58 -15.25
C PRO A 6 2.60 34.94 -13.83
N PRO A 7 2.79 36.19 -13.38
CA PRO A 7 2.35 36.61 -12.05
C PRO A 7 0.83 36.52 -11.94
N VAL A 8 0.34 35.87 -10.89
CA VAL A 8 -1.09 35.77 -10.58
C VAL A 8 -1.57 37.16 -10.18
N THR A 9 -2.44 37.77 -10.98
CA THR A 9 -2.99 39.09 -10.71
C THR A 9 -4.00 39.03 -9.56
N PRO A 10 -4.19 40.12 -8.78
CA PRO A 10 -5.20 40.17 -7.71
C PRO A 10 -6.61 39.86 -8.21
N GLU A 11 -6.93 40.27 -9.44
CA GLU A 11 -8.19 39.95 -10.13
C GLU A 11 -8.33 38.44 -10.40
N ALA A 12 -7.26 37.73 -10.76
CA ALA A 12 -7.29 36.29 -10.93
C ALA A 12 -7.52 35.57 -9.58
N ILE A 13 -6.98 36.10 -8.48
CA ILE A 13 -7.25 35.58 -7.13
C ILE A 13 -8.72 35.79 -6.75
N GLU A 14 -9.29 36.95 -7.08
CA GLU A 14 -10.68 37.26 -6.79
C GLU A 14 -11.65 36.42 -7.64
N GLN A 15 -11.33 36.18 -8.91
CA GLN A 15 -12.07 35.28 -9.79
C GLN A 15 -11.99 33.82 -9.33
N ILE A 16 -10.84 33.35 -8.85
CA ILE A 16 -10.69 32.02 -8.25
C ILE A 16 -11.52 31.91 -6.96
N LYS A 17 -11.50 32.92 -6.09
CA LYS A 17 -12.35 32.97 -4.88
C LYS A 17 -13.84 32.97 -5.22
N ALA A 18 -14.25 33.74 -6.23
CA ALA A 18 -15.62 33.77 -6.71
C ALA A 18 -16.05 32.41 -7.30
N ALA A 19 -15.19 31.76 -8.09
CA ALA A 19 -15.44 30.44 -8.65
C ALA A 19 -15.54 29.35 -7.56
N ILE A 20 -14.70 29.39 -6.54
CA ILE A 20 -14.78 28.51 -5.35
C ILE A 20 -16.07 28.77 -4.56
N SER A 21 -16.47 30.03 -4.40
CA SER A 21 -17.73 30.39 -3.72
C SER A 21 -18.99 30.01 -4.52
N SER A 22 -18.87 29.87 -5.84
CA SER A 22 -19.94 29.46 -6.75
C SER A 22 -20.10 27.95 -6.90
N ARG A 23 -19.28 27.16 -6.19
CA ARG A 23 -19.37 25.70 -6.21
C ARG A 23 -20.74 25.31 -5.68
N ARG A 24 -21.66 24.99 -6.59
CA ARG A 24 -23.06 24.66 -6.27
C ARG A 24 -23.08 23.46 -5.31
N VAL A 25 -23.34 23.74 -4.03
CA VAL A 25 -23.61 22.73 -3.02
C VAL A 25 -25.01 22.18 -3.30
N SER A 26 -25.12 20.87 -3.45
CA SER A 26 -26.38 20.21 -3.76
C SER A 26 -27.37 20.42 -2.61
N HIS A 27 -28.66 20.65 -2.91
CA HIS A 27 -29.70 20.73 -1.87
C HIS A 27 -29.78 19.46 -1.01
N LEU A 28 -29.31 18.31 -1.52
CA LEU A 28 -29.21 17.06 -0.77
C LEU A 28 -28.07 17.09 0.26
N GLU A 29 -26.94 17.72 -0.07
CA GLU A 29 -25.80 17.85 0.85
C GLU A 29 -26.17 18.68 2.09
N ASN A 30 -26.90 19.77 1.91
CA ASN A 30 -27.40 20.61 3.01
C ASN A 30 -28.52 19.94 3.83
N ARG A 31 -29.40 19.16 3.17
CA ARG A 31 -30.58 18.58 3.83
C ARG A 31 -30.26 17.30 4.62
N TYR A 32 -29.28 16.52 4.17
CA TYR A 32 -28.91 15.25 4.78
C TYR A 32 -27.54 15.27 5.47
N GLY A 33 -26.85 16.42 5.49
CA GLY A 33 -25.54 16.56 6.15
C GLY A 33 -24.49 15.59 5.61
N GLN A 34 -24.59 15.22 4.32
CA GLN A 34 -24.02 13.98 3.78
C GLN A 34 -22.49 13.95 3.74
N PHE A 35 -21.83 15.09 3.81
CA PHE A 35 -20.39 15.16 4.04
C PHE A 35 -20.10 16.33 5.00
N HIS A 36 -20.15 16.05 6.31
CA HIS A 36 -19.56 16.97 7.27
C HIS A 36 -18.07 17.12 6.94
N GLU A 37 -17.53 18.35 7.03
CA GLU A 37 -16.08 18.58 6.95
C GLU A 37 -15.31 17.63 7.87
N ARG A 38 -15.88 17.29 9.04
CA ARG A 38 -15.33 16.25 9.93
C ARG A 38 -15.22 14.86 9.32
N THR A 39 -16.16 14.46 8.46
CA THR A 39 -16.11 13.18 7.75
C THR A 39 -15.06 13.21 6.63
N ILE A 40 -14.92 14.36 5.96
CA ILE A 40 -13.86 14.59 4.96
C ILE A 40 -12.48 14.59 5.65
N ASP A 41 -12.35 15.28 6.77
CA ASP A 41 -11.14 15.32 7.62
C ASP A 41 -10.81 13.93 8.20
N ALA A 42 -11.81 13.18 8.66
CA ALA A 42 -11.64 11.79 9.11
C ALA A 42 -11.30 10.84 7.94
N SER A 43 -11.79 11.10 6.73
CA SER A 43 -11.43 10.32 5.54
C SER A 43 -10.03 10.65 4.99
N GLY A 44 -9.44 11.77 5.40
CA GLY A 44 -8.08 12.17 5.04
C GLY A 44 -7.01 11.15 5.44
N SER A 45 -7.26 10.36 6.50
CA SER A 45 -6.39 9.26 6.94
C SER A 45 -6.74 7.90 6.33
N ALA A 46 -8.00 7.69 5.92
CA ALA A 46 -8.48 6.41 5.39
C ALA A 46 -7.80 6.05 4.05
N GLY A 47 -7.54 7.03 3.18
CA GLY A 47 -6.86 6.79 1.91
C GLY A 47 -5.42 6.29 2.08
N GLN A 48 -4.69 6.85 3.05
CA GLN A 48 -3.32 6.44 3.36
C GLN A 48 -3.30 5.03 3.98
N LEU A 49 -4.23 4.75 4.89
CA LEU A 49 -4.38 3.43 5.51
C LEU A 49 -4.72 2.35 4.45
N MET A 50 -5.64 2.64 3.54
CA MET A 50 -6.00 1.74 2.44
C MET A 50 -4.84 1.52 1.47
N SER A 51 -4.06 2.56 1.17
CA SER A 51 -2.84 2.42 0.36
C SER A 51 -1.81 1.51 1.04
N GLN A 52 -1.61 1.66 2.35
CA GLN A 52 -0.70 0.82 3.13
C GLN A 52 -1.18 -0.64 3.17
N LEU A 53 -2.47 -0.87 3.45
CA LEU A 53 -3.05 -2.21 3.42
C LEU A 53 -2.92 -2.87 2.05
N ASN A 54 -3.07 -2.12 0.96
CA ASN A 54 -2.89 -2.63 -0.39
C ASN A 54 -1.43 -3.00 -0.69
N THR A 55 -0.47 -2.21 -0.19
CA THR A 55 0.97 -2.54 -0.26
C THR A 55 1.26 -3.84 0.50
N ILE A 56 0.81 -3.94 1.75
CA ILE A 56 0.97 -5.13 2.59
C ILE A 56 0.36 -6.36 1.91
N TYR A 57 -0.87 -6.23 1.38
CA TYR A 57 -1.53 -7.30 0.64
C TYR A 57 -0.72 -7.77 -0.57
N THR A 58 -0.19 -6.84 -1.35
CA THR A 58 0.63 -7.15 -2.54
C THR A 58 1.90 -7.91 -2.15
N VAL A 59 2.58 -7.45 -1.10
CA VAL A 59 3.80 -8.08 -0.59
C VAL A 59 3.48 -9.49 -0.05
N LEU A 60 2.42 -9.65 0.74
CA LEU A 60 1.99 -10.96 1.26
C LEU A 60 1.59 -11.94 0.15
N SER A 61 0.97 -11.46 -0.93
CA SER A 61 0.64 -12.30 -2.08
C SER A 61 1.91 -12.82 -2.77
N GLY A 62 2.93 -11.97 -2.94
CA GLY A 62 4.23 -12.39 -3.46
C GLY A 62 4.92 -13.38 -2.53
N LEU A 63 4.89 -13.10 -1.22
CA LEU A 63 5.46 -13.95 -0.17
C LEU A 63 4.87 -15.36 -0.16
N GLY A 64 3.54 -15.48 -0.26
CA GLY A 64 2.86 -16.77 -0.31
C GLY A 64 3.29 -17.61 -1.51
N THR A 65 3.62 -16.97 -2.63
CA THR A 65 4.16 -17.66 -3.81
C THR A 65 5.57 -18.21 -3.54
N VAL A 66 6.45 -17.41 -2.93
CA VAL A 66 7.81 -17.85 -2.54
C VAL A 66 7.76 -19.01 -1.55
N MET A 67 6.89 -18.93 -0.55
CA MET A 67 6.75 -19.98 0.46
C MET A 67 6.24 -21.30 -0.14
N ARG A 68 5.37 -21.26 -1.17
CA ARG A 68 4.96 -22.47 -1.89
C ARG A 68 6.11 -23.10 -2.65
N ILE A 69 6.99 -22.30 -3.26
CA ILE A 69 8.18 -22.81 -3.95
C ILE A 69 9.09 -23.53 -2.96
N VAL A 70 9.37 -22.89 -1.82
CA VAL A 70 10.21 -23.48 -0.76
C VAL A 70 9.58 -24.75 -0.18
N ALA A 71 8.28 -24.71 0.13
CA ALA A 71 7.57 -25.86 0.69
C ALA A 71 7.38 -27.03 -0.30
N GLY A 72 7.32 -26.74 -1.60
CA GLY A 72 7.26 -27.76 -2.65
C GLY A 72 8.61 -28.42 -2.94
N ASN A 73 9.71 -27.82 -2.51
CA ASN A 73 11.04 -28.31 -2.84
C ASN A 73 11.36 -29.72 -2.32
N PRO A 74 11.04 -30.10 -1.07
CA PRO A 74 11.30 -31.46 -0.58
C PRO A 74 10.58 -32.54 -1.43
N VAL A 75 9.40 -32.21 -1.96
CA VAL A 75 8.64 -33.12 -2.84
C VAL A 75 9.35 -33.35 -4.17
N LEU A 76 10.01 -32.31 -4.71
CA LEU A 76 10.83 -32.43 -5.91
C LEU A 76 12.13 -33.20 -5.63
N GLU A 77 12.73 -32.99 -4.46
CA GLU A 77 13.92 -33.72 -4.04
C GLU A 77 13.67 -35.23 -3.93
N ASP A 78 12.51 -35.64 -3.40
CA ASP A 78 12.10 -37.05 -3.33
C ASP A 78 11.83 -37.69 -4.70
N GLN A 79 11.52 -36.89 -5.72
CA GLN A 79 11.21 -37.34 -7.09
C GLN A 79 12.38 -37.21 -8.06
N PHE A 80 13.48 -36.58 -7.64
CA PHE A 80 14.60 -36.29 -8.49
C PHE A 80 15.45 -37.53 -8.76
N ASP A 81 15.46 -37.98 -10.01
CA ASP A 81 16.40 -38.97 -10.53
C ASP A 81 17.56 -38.27 -11.29
N PRO A 82 18.83 -38.39 -10.84
CA PRO A 82 19.97 -37.78 -11.53
C PRO A 82 20.31 -38.44 -12.87
N ASP A 83 19.82 -39.65 -13.14
CA ASP A 83 20.08 -40.38 -14.38
C ASP A 83 18.98 -40.14 -15.44
N ASP A 84 17.85 -39.53 -15.06
CA ASP A 84 16.77 -39.14 -15.98
C ASP A 84 16.94 -37.69 -16.47
N PRO A 85 17.19 -37.45 -17.78
CA PRO A 85 17.36 -36.10 -18.32
C PRO A 85 16.06 -35.26 -18.32
N THR A 86 14.91 -35.86 -18.06
CA THR A 86 13.62 -35.17 -17.94
C THR A 86 13.23 -34.81 -16.50
N SER A 87 14.00 -35.33 -15.53
CA SER A 87 13.84 -35.05 -14.11
C SER A 87 14.25 -33.60 -13.79
N GLU A 88 13.36 -32.87 -13.12
CA GLU A 88 13.63 -31.49 -12.69
C GLU A 88 14.44 -31.48 -11.39
N ALA A 89 15.58 -30.78 -11.40
CA ALA A 89 16.44 -30.70 -10.23
C ALA A 89 15.81 -29.87 -9.09
N PRO A 90 15.94 -30.29 -7.83
CA PRO A 90 15.45 -29.52 -6.69
C PRO A 90 16.31 -28.26 -6.46
N LEU A 91 15.73 -27.29 -5.73
CA LEU A 91 16.44 -26.12 -5.24
C LEU A 91 17.55 -26.52 -4.26
N SER A 92 18.67 -25.81 -4.35
CA SER A 92 19.75 -25.94 -3.37
C SER A 92 19.34 -25.47 -1.97
N ASN A 93 19.89 -26.12 -0.93
CA ASN A 93 19.69 -25.72 0.48
C ASN A 93 20.08 -24.26 0.78
N LEU A 94 21.07 -23.73 0.07
CA LEU A 94 21.46 -22.32 0.16
C LEU A 94 20.35 -21.41 -0.37
N ALA A 95 19.73 -21.76 -1.50
CA ALA A 95 18.63 -21.00 -2.08
C ALA A 95 17.41 -21.02 -1.15
N ILE A 96 17.05 -22.19 -0.61
CA ILE A 96 15.99 -22.34 0.39
C ILE A 96 16.24 -21.42 1.59
N SER A 97 17.43 -21.50 2.19
CA SER A 97 17.79 -20.68 3.36
C SER A 97 17.70 -19.17 3.07
N ARG A 98 18.14 -18.73 1.88
CA ARG A 98 18.04 -17.33 1.46
C ARG A 98 16.58 -16.89 1.30
N LEU A 99 15.76 -17.69 0.63
CA LEU A 99 14.35 -17.37 0.42
C LEU A 99 13.57 -17.33 1.74
N THR A 100 13.86 -18.25 2.67
CA THR A 100 13.27 -18.24 4.02
C THR A 100 13.69 -17.00 4.80
N ASN A 101 14.97 -16.62 4.78
CA ASN A 101 15.44 -15.41 5.48
C ASN A 101 14.87 -14.13 4.87
N MET A 102 14.78 -14.04 3.54
CA MET A 102 14.11 -12.91 2.88
C MET A 102 12.64 -12.83 3.27
N THR A 103 11.97 -13.98 3.38
CA THR A 103 10.57 -14.05 3.80
C THR A 103 10.41 -13.53 5.24
N ALA A 104 11.26 -13.98 6.16
CA ALA A 104 11.25 -13.52 7.55
C ALA A 104 11.45 -12.00 7.65
N ALA A 105 12.45 -11.46 6.94
CA ALA A 105 12.72 -10.03 6.93
C ALA A 105 11.56 -9.19 6.39
N ILE A 106 10.82 -9.70 5.39
CA ILE A 106 9.62 -9.06 4.86
C ILE A 106 8.50 -9.05 5.90
N CYS A 107 8.30 -10.17 6.62
CA CYS A 107 7.30 -10.23 7.69
C CYS A 107 7.62 -9.24 8.83
N GLU A 108 8.89 -9.14 9.21
CA GLU A 108 9.36 -8.15 10.20
C GLU A 108 9.08 -6.72 9.74
N LEU A 109 9.42 -6.39 8.49
CA LEU A 109 9.15 -5.07 7.91
C LEU A 109 7.65 -4.71 7.94
N ILE A 110 6.78 -5.67 7.59
CA ILE A 110 5.33 -5.46 7.61
C ILE A 110 4.84 -5.24 9.04
N ALA A 111 5.34 -6.02 10.00
CA ALA A 111 4.98 -5.85 11.41
C ALA A 111 5.37 -4.45 11.91
N ASP A 112 6.59 -4.01 11.62
CA ASP A 112 7.09 -2.68 11.99
C ASP A 112 6.25 -1.56 11.34
N GLU A 113 5.85 -1.71 10.07
CA GLU A 113 4.98 -0.74 9.39
C GLU A 113 3.58 -0.66 10.02
N ILE A 114 3.00 -1.80 10.40
CA ILE A 114 1.69 -1.87 11.06
C ILE A 114 1.76 -1.21 12.44
N ASP A 115 2.78 -1.56 13.24
CA ASP A 115 2.96 -1.02 14.58
C ASP A 115 3.21 0.49 14.54
N GLY A 116 4.06 0.96 13.61
CA GLY A 116 4.29 2.39 13.40
C GLY A 116 3.04 3.15 12.96
N ALA A 117 2.23 2.57 12.08
CA ALA A 117 0.95 3.15 11.65
C ALA A 117 -0.06 3.20 12.81
N ALA A 118 -0.13 2.16 13.63
CA ALA A 118 -1.02 2.09 14.79
C ALA A 118 -0.65 3.11 15.87
N MET A 119 0.64 3.27 16.17
CA MET A 119 1.14 4.32 17.07
C MET A 119 0.77 5.72 16.57
N GLY A 120 1.02 5.99 15.29
CA GLY A 120 0.69 7.27 14.67
C GLY A 120 -0.81 7.57 14.59
N PHE A 121 -1.67 6.56 14.65
CA PHE A 121 -3.12 6.72 14.71
C PHE A 121 -3.60 7.04 16.13
N ASN A 122 -3.06 6.34 17.14
CA ASN A 122 -3.38 6.59 18.56
C ASN A 122 -2.91 7.98 19.02
N ASP A 123 -1.73 8.43 18.59
CA ASP A 123 -1.17 9.74 18.97
C ASP A 123 -1.94 10.94 18.38
N ARG A 124 -2.73 10.73 17.31
CA ARG A 124 -3.58 11.77 16.70
C ARG A 124 -4.92 11.97 17.42
N GLY A 125 -5.16 11.27 18.53
CA GLY A 125 -6.36 11.46 19.36
C GLY A 125 -7.67 11.11 18.66
N GLN A 126 -7.65 10.13 17.73
CA GLN A 126 -8.86 9.64 17.05
C GLN A 126 -9.49 8.41 17.72
N ALA A 127 -9.15 8.13 18.97
CA ALA A 127 -9.75 7.08 19.80
C ALA A 127 -10.72 7.67 20.85
#